data_AF-S6D724-F1
#
_entry.id   AF-S6D724-F1
#
_cell.length_a   1.000
_cell.length_b   1.000
_cell.length_c   1.000
_cell.angle_alpha   90.00
_cell.angle_beta   90.00
_cell.angle_gamma   90.00
#
_symmetry.space_group_name_H-M   'P 1'
#
loop_
_entity.id
_entity.type
_entity.pdbx_description
1 polymer ?
#
loop_
_entity_poly.entity_id
_entity_poly.type
_entity_poly.pdbx_seq_one_letter_code
_entity_poly.pdbx_strand_id
1 'polypeptide(L)'
;MIWGFVIVADSAQFSAAVSELAEDSYVGSALTLQTAIGFLLTVGSIQVTPIIADVVGWQWAFAPLVIGPLVGTVAMLWLRRLPEATALAGGRR
;
A
#
# COMPACT_ATOMS: atom_id res chain seq x y z
N MET A 1 17.60 -8.28 2.03
CA MET A 1 17.79 -6.92 1.48
C MET A 1 16.70 -6.51 0.48
N ILE A 2 16.18 -7.43 -0.34
CA ILE A 2 15.12 -7.13 -1.34
C ILE A 2 13.84 -6.57 -0.69
N TRP A 3 13.39 -7.15 0.43
CA TRP A 3 12.17 -6.74 1.12
C TRP A 3 12.16 -5.29 1.61
N GLY A 4 13.25 -4.85 2.28
CA GLY A 4 13.37 -3.49 2.78
C GLY A 4 13.44 -2.44 1.67
N PHE A 5 14.07 -2.76 0.53
CA PHE A 5 14.15 -1.86 -0.61
C PHE A 5 12.78 -1.67 -1.28
N VAL A 6 12.04 -2.76 -1.49
CA VAL A 6 10.73 -2.74 -2.16
C VAL A 6 9.70 -1.96 -1.32
N ILE A 7 9.64 -2.18 0.00
CA ILE A 7 8.66 -1.53 0.88
C ILE A 7 8.89 -0.02 1.01
N VAL A 8 10.16 0.40 1.08
CA VAL A 8 10.52 1.82 1.19
C VAL A 8 10.16 2.57 -0.10
N ALA A 9 10.39 1.96 -1.26
CA ALA A 9 10.05 2.56 -2.55
C ALA A 9 8.53 2.67 -2.78
N ASP A 10 7.76 1.65 -2.41
CA ASP A 10 6.30 1.59 -2.58
C ASP A 10 5.58 2.69 -1.76
N SER A 11 6.05 2.95 -0.55
CA SER A 11 5.50 4.00 0.33
C SER A 11 5.62 5.42 -0.26
N ALA A 12 6.72 5.70 -0.96
CA ALA A 12 6.93 6.99 -1.65
C ALA A 12 6.02 7.10 -2.89
N GLN A 13 5.86 6.01 -3.64
CA GLN A 13 5.01 5.96 -4.83
C GLN A 13 3.53 6.19 -4.49
N PHE A 14 3.01 5.54 -3.45
CA PHE A 14 1.61 5.73 -3.05
C PHE A 14 1.31 7.14 -2.52
N SER A 15 2.21 7.69 -1.70
CA SER A 15 2.03 9.05 -1.18
C SER A 15 2.06 10.10 -2.30
N ALA A 16 2.97 9.94 -3.27
CA ALA A 16 3.02 10.79 -4.47
C ALA A 16 1.72 10.67 -5.29
N ALA A 17 1.25 9.44 -5.52
CA ALA A 17 0.00 9.22 -6.25
C ALA A 17 -1.21 9.85 -5.57
N VAL A 18 -1.31 9.75 -4.24
CA VAL A 18 -2.40 10.37 -3.46
C VAL A 18 -2.30 11.90 -3.52
N SER A 19 -1.11 12.48 -3.44
CA SER A 19 -0.94 13.94 -3.54
C SER A 19 -1.21 14.50 -4.93
N GLU A 20 -0.93 13.74 -5.99
CA GLU A 20 -1.13 14.18 -7.38
C GLU A 20 -2.57 13.95 -7.88
N LEU A 21 -3.28 12.94 -7.36
CA LEU A 21 -4.69 12.68 -7.73
C LEU A 21 -5.70 13.42 -6.85
N ALA A 22 -5.35 13.77 -5.62
CA ALA A 22 -6.27 14.48 -4.74
C ALA A 22 -6.38 15.95 -5.16
N GLU A 23 -7.59 16.50 -5.10
CA GLU A 23 -7.84 17.93 -5.24
C GLU A 23 -7.02 18.70 -4.18
N ASP A 24 -6.41 19.84 -4.56
CA ASP A 24 -5.48 20.63 -3.71
C ASP A 24 -6.03 20.93 -2.31
N SER A 25 -7.35 21.05 -2.16
CA SER A 25 -8.05 21.29 -0.90
C SER A 25 -8.09 20.07 0.04
N TYR A 26 -7.91 18.85 -0.47
CA TYR A 26 -8.08 17.58 0.26
C TYR A 26 -6.81 16.72 0.36
N VAL A 27 -5.70 17.13 -0.27
CA VAL A 27 -4.40 16.41 -0.22
C VAL A 27 -4.00 16.06 1.22
N GLY A 28 -4.11 17.02 2.15
CA GLY A 28 -3.76 16.79 3.57
C GLY A 28 -4.63 15.74 4.26
N SER A 29 -5.95 15.74 3.99
CA SER A 29 -6.88 14.75 4.53
C SER A 29 -6.65 13.37 3.93
N ALA A 30 -6.40 13.29 2.62
CA ALA A 30 -6.12 12.05 1.92
C ALA A 30 -4.83 11.37 2.44
N LEU A 31 -3.76 12.14 2.63
CA LEU A 31 -2.49 11.64 3.17
C LEU A 31 -2.61 11.16 4.62
N THR A 32 -3.39 11.89 5.44
CA THR A 32 -3.66 11.51 6.83
C THR A 32 -4.45 10.20 6.88
N LEU A 33 -5.46 10.06 6.03
CA LEU A 33 -6.26 8.84 5.93
C LEU A 33 -5.40 7.65 5.47
N GLN A 34 -4.56 7.84 4.46
CA GLN A 34 -3.61 6.83 3.99
C GLN A 34 -2.70 6.36 5.14
N THR A 35 -2.13 7.30 5.89
CA THR A 35 -1.26 7.00 7.02
C THR A 35 -2.01 6.26 8.14
N ALA A 36 -3.22 6.71 8.47
CA ALA A 36 -4.05 6.09 9.49
C ALA A 36 -4.43 4.65 9.12
N ILE A 37 -4.81 4.40 7.85
CA ILE A 37 -5.10 3.07 7.34
C ILE A 37 -3.83 2.20 7.39
N GLY A 38 -2.68 2.73 6.97
CA GLY A 38 -1.40 2.01 7.04
C GLY A 38 -1.04 1.57 8.46
N PHE A 39 -1.22 2.45 9.45
CA PHE A 39 -1.04 2.11 10.87
C PHE A 39 -2.04 1.07 11.35
N LEU A 40 -3.33 1.22 11.03
CA LEU A 40 -4.37 0.28 11.44
C LEU A 40 -4.09 -1.12 10.88
N LEU A 41 -3.72 -1.21 9.60
CA LEU A 41 -3.32 -2.46 8.96
C LEU A 41 -2.09 -3.08 9.62
N THR A 42 -1.08 -2.28 9.97
CA THR A 42 0.12 -2.75 10.68
C THR A 42 -0.24 -3.33 12.04
N VAL A 43 -1.06 -2.61 12.83
CA VAL A 43 -1.52 -3.06 14.14
C VAL A 43 -2.35 -4.35 14.03
N GLY A 44 -3.28 -4.41 13.08
CA GLY A 44 -4.07 -5.60 12.81
C GLY A 44 -3.19 -6.79 12.40
N SER A 45 -2.22 -6.57 11.53
CA SER A 45 -1.29 -7.61 11.08
C SER A 45 -0.47 -8.17 12.24
N ILE A 46 0.06 -7.33 13.13
CA ILE A 46 0.84 -7.77 14.30
C ILE A 46 -0.02 -8.64 15.22
N GLN A 47 -1.29 -8.29 15.42
CA GLN A 47 -2.20 -9.06 16.27
C GLN A 47 -2.65 -10.38 15.63
N VAL A 48 -2.83 -10.41 14.31
CA VAL A 48 -3.30 -11.59 13.57
C VAL A 48 -2.18 -12.59 13.30
N THR A 49 -0.94 -12.12 13.11
CA THR A 49 0.23 -12.98 12.83
C THR A 49 0.42 -14.14 13.84
N PRO A 50 0.41 -13.93 15.18
CA PRO A 50 0.56 -15.03 16.13
C PRO A 50 -0.63 -16.00 16.10
N ILE A 51 -1.85 -15.51 15.90
CA ILE A 51 -3.05 -16.37 15.79
C ILE A 51 -2.91 -17.33 14.60
N ILE A 52 -2.41 -16.82 13.47
CA ILE A 52 -2.14 -17.64 12.29
C ILE A 52 -0.96 -18.59 12.57
N ALA A 53 0.10 -18.11 13.21
CA ALA A 53 1.26 -18.92 13.57
C ALA A 53 0.91 -20.11 14.47
N ASP A 54 -0.07 -19.96 15.37
CA ASP A 54 -0.55 -21.03 16.23
C ASP A 54 -1.29 -22.14 15.46
N VAL A 55 -1.91 -21.82 14.32
CA VAL A 55 -2.67 -22.77 13.50
C VAL A 55 -1.80 -23.46 12.43
N VAL A 56 -0.95 -22.69 11.72
CA VAL A 56 -0.16 -23.19 10.58
C VAL A 56 1.35 -23.28 10.84
N GLY A 57 1.81 -22.84 12.02
CA GLY A 57 3.21 -22.76 12.38
C GLY A 57 3.89 -21.49 11.87
N TRP A 58 4.95 -21.07 12.56
CA TRP A 58 5.73 -19.87 12.25
C TRP A 58 6.30 -19.80 10.83
N GLN A 59 6.58 -20.95 10.22
CA GLN A 59 7.06 -21.06 8.84
C GLN A 59 6.06 -20.51 7.80
N TRP A 60 4.75 -20.54 8.10
CA TRP A 60 3.70 -20.06 7.20
C TRP A 60 2.98 -18.81 7.71
N ALA A 61 3.30 -18.34 8.93
CA ALA A 61 2.66 -17.18 9.56
C ALA A 61 2.75 -15.90 8.72
N PHE A 62 3.81 -15.76 7.91
CA PHE A 62 4.02 -14.59 7.05
C PHE A 62 3.47 -14.74 5.63
N ALA A 63 3.05 -15.95 5.21
CA ALA A 63 2.53 -16.17 3.86
C ALA A 63 1.26 -15.33 3.54
N PRO A 64 0.33 -15.11 4.49
CA PRO A 64 -0.81 -14.23 4.26
C PRO A 64 -0.46 -12.77 3.98
N LEU A 65 0.71 -12.28 4.45
CA LEU A 65 1.12 -10.90 4.19
C LEU A 65 1.40 -10.63 2.70
N VAL A 66 1.65 -11.66 1.89
CA VAL A 66 1.84 -11.53 0.43
C VAL A 66 0.58 -11.01 -0.26
N ILE A 67 -0.60 -11.18 0.35
CA ILE A 67 -1.87 -10.69 -0.20
C ILE A 67 -1.86 -9.16 -0.30
N GLY A 68 -1.26 -8.45 0.66
CA GLY A 68 -1.20 -6.98 0.65
C GLY A 68 -0.50 -6.42 -0.60
N PRO A 69 0.76 -6.78 -0.87
CA PRO A 69 1.48 -6.37 -2.08
C PRO A 69 0.81 -6.82 -3.38
N LEU A 70 0.17 -8.01 -3.41
CA LEU A 70 -0.59 -8.46 -4.58
C LEU A 70 -1.77 -7.53 -4.87
N VAL A 71 -2.56 -7.19 -3.85
CA VAL A 71 -3.69 -6.26 -3.98
C VAL A 71 -3.20 -4.87 -4.38
N GLY A 72 -2.13 -4.36 -3.75
CA GLY A 72 -1.52 -3.08 -4.11
C GLY A 72 -1.04 -3.04 -5.57
N THR A 73 -0.38 -4.10 -6.03
CA THR A 73 0.08 -4.21 -7.42
C THR A 73 -1.10 -4.24 -8.39
N VAL A 74 -2.14 -5.03 -8.10
CA VAL A 74 -3.36 -5.09 -8.94
C VAL A 74 -4.07 -3.73 -8.96
N ALA A 75 -4.16 -3.04 -7.82
CA ALA A 75 -4.75 -1.71 -7.73
C ALA A 75 -3.97 -0.69 -8.56
N MET A 76 -2.64 -0.71 -8.53
CA MET A 76 -1.79 0.16 -9.36
C MET A 76 -1.91 -0.17 -10.86
N LEU A 77 -1.99 -1.45 -11.22
CA LEU A 77 -2.23 -1.87 -12.60
C LEU A 77 -3.62 -1.47 -13.10
N TRP A 78 -4.62 -1.46 -12.21
CA TRP A 78 -5.97 -1.00 -12.51
C TRP A 78 -6.01 0.53 -12.64
N LEU A 79 -5.36 1.26 -11.74
CA LEU A 79 -5.20 2.71 -11.80
C LEU A 79 -4.58 3.14 -13.13
N ARG A 80 -3.55 2.43 -13.61
CA ARG A 80 -2.91 2.68 -14.92
C ARG A 80 -3.89 2.62 -16.12
N ARG A 81 -5.06 1.99 -15.97
CA ARG A 81 -6.10 1.90 -17.02
C ARG A 81 -7.13 3.03 -16.94
N LEU A 82 -7.19 3.78 -15.84
CA LEU A 82 -8.11 4.89 -15.66
C LEU A 82 -7.58 6.17 -16.34
N PRO A 83 -8.47 7.04 -16.85
CA PRO A 83 -8.07 8.29 -17.49
C PRO A 83 -7.39 9.26 -16.50
N GLU A 84 -7.64 9.16 -15.20
CA GLU A 84 -6.95 9.97 -14.19
C GLU A 84 -5.46 9.64 -14.07
N ALA A 85 -5.02 8.45 -14.50
CA ALA A 85 -3.58 8.10 -14.50
C ALA A 85 -2.76 8.93 -15.50
N THR A 86 -3.41 9.62 -16.43
CA THR A 86 -2.74 10.57 -17.34
C THR A 86 -2.28 11.84 -16.62
N ALA A 87 -2.82 12.13 -15.43
CA ALA A 87 -2.42 13.25 -14.59
C ALA A 87 -1.23 12.91 -13.65
N LEU A 88 -0.99 11.61 -13.40
CA LEU A 88 0.15 11.15 -12.58
C LEU A 88 1.49 11.38 -13.29
N ALA A 89 2.52 11.70 -12.51
CA ALA A 89 3.88 12.00 -12.96
C ALA A 89 3.95 13.12 -14.03
N GLY A 90 3.00 14.06 -14.01
CA GLY A 90 2.92 15.15 -14.98
C GLY A 90 2.71 14.70 -16.42
N GLY A 91 2.05 13.55 -16.63
CA GLY A 91 1.73 13.00 -17.95
C GLY A 91 2.87 12.19 -18.62
N ARG A 92 3.94 11.87 -17.90
CA ARG A 92 5.04 11.03 -18.41
C ARG A 92 4.79 9.56 -18.07
N ARG A 93 4.42 8.79 -19.10
CA ARG A 93 4.33 7.32 -19.07
C ARG A 93 5.69 6.65 -18.92
#